data_AF-A0AAD6KUA0-F1
#
_entry.id   AF-A0AAD6KUA0-F1
#
_cell.length_a   1.000
_cell.length_b   1.000
_cell.length_c   1.000
_cell.angle_alpha   90.00
_cell.angle_beta   90.00
_cell.angle_gamma   90.00
#
_symmetry.space_group_name_H-M   'P 1'
#
loop_
_entity.id
_entity.type
_entity.pdbx_description
1 polymer ?
#
loop_
_entity_poly.entity_id
_entity_poly.type
_entity_poly.pdbx_seq_one_letter_code
_entity_poly.pdbx_strand_id
1 'polypeptide(L)'
;MIHHRMKPASLPVNSKGEDEDGWSLFYSTTTSMAVQVDDTITVGREAFARIAPACPAVADVITVHNLFDSLTASSDSRLHFLIYDKYLRSLDKIIRTAKNTQGPLISNLQLAEGEIILDVDGTVPIQPVLQHIGISAWPGRLTLTNHAIYFESLGVGLYDKAVIYDLASDMKQVIKPELTGPLGARLFDKAVMYKSTSVAEPVYFEFPEFKGNSRRDYWLDVCLEILHAHRFIQKNNFNETQQLEVLARAILGIFRCRAVREALCCFSSHYKTLLAFKLAESLPRGDMILETLSSRLALLNATPVSGSPRGKQQLRLSPVALLTLCQLGFTLQKEANLDVEVLAFGDLWAGETNPLEIAVKQSVSDTGKAEAAQGNSGQK
;
A
#
# COMPACT_ATOMS: atom_id res chain seq x y z
N MET A 1 68.66 -8.04 -31.54
CA MET A 1 68.74 -7.73 -30.10
C MET A 1 67.46 -7.00 -29.75
N ILE A 2 66.48 -7.72 -29.20
CA ILE A 2 65.04 -7.44 -29.29
C ILE A 2 64.53 -6.82 -27.98
N HIS A 3 63.73 -5.76 -28.11
CA HIS A 3 63.06 -5.03 -27.03
C HIS A 3 62.11 -5.91 -26.19
N HIS A 4 62.26 -5.86 -24.86
CA HIS A 4 61.24 -6.32 -23.91
C HIS A 4 60.57 -5.14 -23.21
N ARG A 5 59.27 -5.00 -23.48
CA ARG A 5 58.31 -4.08 -22.88
C ARG A 5 57.74 -4.76 -21.63
N MET A 6 57.87 -4.12 -20.46
CA MET A 6 57.20 -4.54 -19.22
C MET A 6 55.68 -4.35 -19.35
N LYS A 7 54.91 -5.39 -18.99
CA LYS A 7 53.46 -5.34 -18.77
C LYS A 7 53.17 -5.01 -17.30
N PRO A 8 52.28 -4.06 -16.96
CA PRO A 8 51.70 -3.97 -15.63
C PRO A 8 50.40 -4.79 -15.54
N ALA A 9 50.13 -5.25 -14.31
CA ALA A 9 49.07 -6.16 -13.91
C ALA A 9 47.64 -5.61 -14.12
N SER A 10 46.73 -6.50 -14.48
CA SER A 10 45.29 -6.26 -14.61
C SER A 10 44.59 -6.31 -13.24
N LEU A 11 43.93 -5.21 -12.87
CA LEU A 11 42.89 -5.19 -11.83
C LEU A 11 41.59 -5.79 -12.39
N PRO A 12 40.75 -6.45 -11.58
CA PRO A 12 39.50 -7.04 -12.06
C PRO A 12 38.46 -5.94 -12.32
N VAL A 13 37.98 -5.88 -13.56
CA VAL A 13 36.81 -5.09 -13.95
C VAL A 13 35.58 -5.77 -13.36
N ASN A 14 34.98 -5.13 -12.37
CA ASN A 14 33.65 -5.49 -11.89
C ASN A 14 32.65 -4.96 -12.93
N SER A 15 31.97 -5.86 -13.62
CA SER A 15 30.91 -5.53 -14.58
C SER A 15 29.73 -4.89 -13.83
N LYS A 16 29.65 -3.56 -13.88
CA LYS A 16 28.40 -2.86 -13.57
C LYS A 16 27.41 -3.17 -14.69
N GLY A 17 26.34 -3.88 -14.35
CA GLY A 17 25.15 -3.97 -15.20
C GLY A 17 24.59 -2.57 -15.38
N GLU A 18 24.51 -2.14 -16.64
CA GLU A 18 23.81 -0.94 -17.06
C GLU A 18 22.31 -1.22 -17.02
N ASP A 19 21.72 -1.10 -15.83
CA ASP A 19 20.27 -1.09 -15.62
C ASP A 19 19.86 0.29 -15.11
N GLU A 20 19.79 1.27 -16.01
CA GLU A 20 19.13 2.54 -15.73
C GLU A 20 18.08 2.82 -16.81
N ASP A 21 16.82 2.86 -16.36
CA ASP A 21 15.72 3.43 -17.12
C ASP A 21 16.08 4.86 -17.51
N GLY A 22 16.34 5.08 -18.80
CA GLY A 22 16.81 6.36 -19.34
C GLY A 22 15.85 7.54 -19.13
N TRP A 23 14.65 7.33 -18.56
CA TRP A 23 13.73 8.40 -18.14
C TRP A 23 13.69 8.60 -16.62
N SER A 24 14.02 7.59 -15.82
CA SER A 24 14.05 7.67 -14.34
C SER A 24 15.35 8.29 -13.82
N LEU A 25 16.45 8.17 -14.57
CA LEU A 25 17.75 8.71 -14.19
C LEU A 25 17.74 10.24 -14.09
N PHE A 26 17.20 10.92 -15.10
CA PHE A 26 17.27 12.38 -15.18
C PHE A 26 16.45 13.08 -14.07
N TYR A 27 15.28 12.56 -13.72
CA TYR A 27 14.44 13.15 -12.66
C TYR A 27 14.96 12.83 -11.24
N SER A 28 15.43 11.60 -11.00
CA SER A 28 16.02 11.22 -9.71
C SER A 28 17.30 12.01 -9.43
N THR A 29 18.11 12.25 -10.47
CA THR A 29 19.34 13.05 -10.38
C THR A 29 19.05 14.50 -9.99
N THR A 30 18.03 15.14 -10.55
CA THR A 30 17.72 16.55 -10.20
C THR A 30 17.22 16.73 -8.77
N THR A 31 16.37 15.84 -8.26
CA THR A 31 15.93 15.91 -6.85
C THR A 31 17.09 15.57 -5.91
N SER A 32 17.91 14.57 -6.23
CA SER A 32 19.10 14.23 -5.45
C SER A 32 20.14 15.36 -5.41
N MET A 33 20.35 16.08 -6.51
CA MET A 33 21.25 17.23 -6.55
C MET A 33 20.69 18.43 -5.78
N ALA A 34 19.38 18.68 -5.84
CA ALA A 34 18.75 19.77 -5.09
C ALA A 34 18.77 19.52 -3.57
N VAL A 35 18.65 18.24 -3.17
CA VAL A 35 18.76 17.81 -1.77
C VAL A 35 20.15 18.08 -1.18
N GLN A 36 21.22 17.97 -1.98
CA GLN A 36 22.60 18.29 -1.56
C GLN A 36 22.85 19.80 -1.31
N VAL A 37 21.90 20.66 -1.68
CA VAL A 37 22.02 22.13 -1.53
C VAL A 37 21.15 22.66 -0.37
N ASP A 38 20.20 21.86 0.14
CA ASP A 38 19.27 22.24 1.22
C ASP A 38 19.62 21.55 2.54
N ASP A 39 20.67 22.04 3.20
CA ASP A 39 21.15 21.53 4.50
C ASP A 39 20.37 22.09 5.71
N THR A 40 19.41 22.99 5.50
CA THR A 40 18.92 23.83 6.61
C THR A 40 17.63 23.35 7.28
N ILE A 41 16.83 22.51 6.62
CA ILE A 41 15.54 22.02 7.18
C ILE A 41 15.34 20.53 6.87
N THR A 42 15.92 19.67 7.70
CA THR A 42 15.72 18.21 7.64
C THR A 42 15.02 17.66 8.88
N VAL A 43 14.24 16.59 8.71
CA VAL A 43 13.57 15.89 9.79
C VAL A 43 14.19 14.51 9.96
N GLY A 44 14.49 14.13 11.20
CA GLY A 44 14.98 12.79 11.55
C GLY A 44 13.85 11.78 11.74
N ARG A 45 14.18 10.49 11.61
CA ARG A 45 13.24 9.35 11.66
C ARG A 45 12.28 9.39 12.85
N GLU A 46 12.80 9.56 14.07
CA GLU A 46 11.97 9.56 15.29
C GLU A 46 11.12 10.83 15.46
N ALA A 47 11.51 11.95 14.83
CA ALA A 47 10.68 13.16 14.83
C ALA A 47 9.53 13.01 13.84
N PHE A 48 9.80 12.47 12.65
CA PHE A 48 8.78 12.14 11.66
C PHE A 48 7.78 11.11 12.20
N ALA A 49 8.25 10.01 12.80
CA ALA A 49 7.41 8.97 13.36
C ALA A 49 6.45 9.47 14.45
N ARG A 50 6.87 10.48 15.23
CA ARG A 50 6.04 11.08 16.27
C ARG A 50 4.98 12.05 15.76
N ILE A 51 5.27 12.79 14.70
CA ILE A 51 4.42 13.90 14.24
C ILE A 51 3.53 13.49 13.07
N ALA A 52 4.07 12.77 12.08
CA ALA A 52 3.35 12.48 10.85
C ALA A 52 2.02 11.70 11.06
N PRO A 53 1.95 10.69 11.95
CA PRO A 53 0.70 9.96 12.20
C PRO A 53 -0.43 10.78 12.83
N ALA A 54 -0.15 11.99 13.32
CA ALA A 54 -1.18 12.94 13.77
C ALA A 54 -2.13 13.33 12.63
N CYS A 55 -1.70 13.18 11.37
CA CYS A 55 -2.52 13.30 10.18
C CYS A 55 -2.60 11.93 9.48
N PRO A 56 -3.65 11.12 9.69
CA PRO A 56 -3.75 9.78 9.09
C PRO A 56 -3.74 9.74 7.57
N ALA A 57 -4.07 10.86 6.92
CA ALA A 57 -3.92 11.00 5.47
C ALA A 57 -2.45 10.91 5.06
N VAL A 58 -1.55 11.49 5.86
CA VAL A 58 -0.11 11.60 5.57
C VAL A 58 0.64 10.33 5.97
N ALA A 59 0.38 9.80 7.16
CA ALA A 59 1.08 8.62 7.67
C ALA A 59 0.21 7.81 8.63
N ASP A 60 0.50 6.51 8.73
CA ASP A 60 -0.12 5.60 9.68
C ASP A 60 0.95 5.09 10.63
N VAL A 61 0.60 4.96 11.90
CA VAL A 61 1.53 4.56 12.96
C VAL A 61 2.19 3.20 12.70
N ILE A 62 1.50 2.27 12.02
CA ILE A 62 2.02 0.94 11.69
C ILE A 62 3.11 1.04 10.62
N THR A 63 2.96 1.96 9.66
CA THR A 63 3.82 2.03 8.47
C THR A 63 4.70 3.28 8.41
N VAL A 64 4.69 4.13 9.45
CA VAL A 64 5.38 5.43 9.43
C VAL A 64 6.90 5.33 9.27
N HIS A 65 7.53 4.33 9.87
CA HIS A 65 8.97 4.10 9.70
C HIS A 65 9.29 3.66 8.27
N ASN A 66 8.45 2.79 7.69
CA ASN A 66 8.60 2.36 6.30
C ASN A 66 8.40 3.52 5.31
N LEU A 67 7.47 4.43 5.63
CA LEU A 67 7.27 5.65 4.86
C LEU A 67 8.50 6.55 4.93
N PHE A 68 9.05 6.77 6.12
CA PHE A 68 10.29 7.52 6.28
C PHE A 68 11.42 6.92 5.46
N ASP A 69 11.68 5.62 5.64
CA ASP A 69 12.76 4.91 4.97
C ASP A 69 12.60 4.96 3.43
N SER A 70 11.36 4.89 2.94
CA SER A 70 11.05 5.06 1.51
C SER A 70 11.35 6.47 1.03
N LEU A 71 10.94 7.50 1.78
CA LEU A 71 11.17 8.90 1.41
C LEU A 71 12.65 9.30 1.53
N THR A 72 13.43 8.66 2.39
CA THR A 72 14.85 8.99 2.60
C THR A 72 15.82 8.01 1.96
N ALA A 73 15.34 7.14 1.05
CA ALA A 73 16.17 6.13 0.40
C ALA A 73 17.38 6.72 -0.34
N SER A 74 17.28 7.98 -0.78
CA SER A 74 18.34 8.71 -1.49
C SER A 74 19.02 9.80 -0.65
N SER A 75 18.70 9.92 0.65
CA SER A 75 19.15 11.04 1.48
C SER A 75 19.49 10.60 2.90
N ASP A 76 20.69 10.05 3.13
CA ASP A 76 21.36 9.76 4.42
C ASP A 76 20.48 9.62 5.69
N SER A 77 19.33 8.96 5.59
CA SER A 77 18.28 8.88 6.63
C SER A 77 17.80 10.23 7.19
N ARG A 78 17.78 11.27 6.36
CA ARG A 78 17.26 12.62 6.66
C ARG A 78 16.17 12.98 5.66
N LEU A 79 15.00 13.37 6.16
CA LEU A 79 13.90 13.79 5.31
C LEU A 79 14.03 15.28 5.02
N HIS A 80 14.40 15.61 3.79
CA HIS A 80 14.45 16.99 3.30
C HIS A 80 13.05 17.48 2.93
N PHE A 81 12.81 18.78 3.14
CA PHE A 81 11.53 19.41 2.83
C PHE A 81 11.09 19.19 1.39
N LEU A 82 12.00 19.30 0.40
CA LEU A 82 11.69 19.11 -1.02
C LEU A 82 11.11 17.72 -1.32
N ILE A 83 11.65 16.66 -0.70
CA ILE A 83 11.15 15.30 -0.90
C ILE A 83 9.77 15.17 -0.27
N TYR A 84 9.60 15.71 0.94
CA TYR A 84 8.33 15.68 1.64
C TYR A 84 7.23 16.47 0.92
N ASP A 85 7.53 17.67 0.40
CA ASP A 85 6.62 18.48 -0.42
C ASP A 85 6.20 17.73 -1.69
N LYS A 86 7.14 17.07 -2.37
CA LYS A 86 6.85 16.23 -3.54
C LYS A 86 5.91 15.07 -3.21
N TYR A 87 6.13 14.40 -2.08
CA TYR A 87 5.24 13.36 -1.56
C TYR A 87 3.83 13.90 -1.29
N LEU A 88 3.71 15.01 -0.56
CA LEU A 88 2.42 15.62 -0.23
C LEU A 88 1.64 16.05 -1.47
N ARG A 89 2.30 16.66 -2.47
CA ARG A 89 1.67 17.02 -3.74
C ARG A 89 1.17 15.79 -4.51
N SER A 90 1.96 14.72 -4.52
CA SER A 90 1.55 13.47 -5.17
C SER A 90 0.35 12.83 -4.46
N LEU A 91 0.36 12.85 -3.12
CA LEU A 91 -0.75 12.37 -2.30
C LEU A 91 -2.05 13.16 -2.56
N ASP A 92 -1.99 14.49 -2.55
CA ASP A 92 -3.14 15.35 -2.89
C ASP A 92 -3.67 15.05 -4.30
N LYS A 93 -2.78 14.91 -5.29
CA LYS A 93 -3.15 14.55 -6.66
C LYS A 93 -3.89 13.20 -6.72
N ILE A 94 -3.38 12.17 -6.03
CA ILE A 94 -3.99 10.84 -6.00
C ILE A 94 -5.36 10.87 -5.36
N ILE A 95 -5.50 11.55 -4.22
CA ILE A 95 -6.77 11.70 -3.51
C ILE A 95 -7.80 12.40 -4.40
N ARG A 96 -7.43 13.51 -5.05
CA ARG A 96 -8.31 14.22 -6.00
C ARG A 96 -8.69 13.35 -7.18
N THR A 97 -7.75 12.59 -7.72
CA THR A 97 -8.00 11.70 -8.85
C THR A 97 -8.99 10.60 -8.48
N ALA A 98 -8.81 9.95 -7.33
CA ALA A 98 -9.75 8.94 -6.83
C ALA A 98 -11.16 9.52 -6.65
N LYS A 99 -11.28 10.72 -6.08
CA LYS A 99 -12.57 11.43 -5.93
C LYS A 99 -13.23 11.78 -7.26
N ASN A 100 -12.47 12.27 -8.24
CA ASN A 100 -13.01 12.64 -9.55
C ASN A 100 -13.39 11.42 -10.40
N THR A 101 -12.68 10.30 -10.22
CA THR A 101 -12.89 9.05 -10.95
C THR A 101 -14.19 8.35 -10.55
N GLN A 102 -14.68 8.61 -9.33
CA GLN A 102 -15.94 8.03 -8.84
C GLN A 102 -17.14 8.35 -9.75
N GLY A 103 -17.34 9.59 -10.19
CA GLY A 103 -18.57 9.98 -10.90
C GLY A 103 -18.87 9.16 -12.16
N PRO A 104 -18.02 9.19 -13.21
CA PRO A 104 -18.28 8.50 -14.48
C PRO A 104 -18.22 6.97 -14.42
N LEU A 105 -17.49 6.40 -13.45
CA LEU A 105 -17.34 4.94 -13.33
C LEU A 105 -18.39 4.31 -12.41
N ILE A 106 -18.90 5.02 -11.39
CA ILE A 106 -20.00 4.53 -10.54
C ILE A 106 -21.21 4.13 -11.39
N SER A 107 -21.56 4.92 -12.41
CA SER A 107 -22.73 4.63 -13.26
C SER A 107 -22.55 3.37 -14.10
N ASN A 108 -21.31 3.04 -14.48
CA ASN A 108 -21.01 1.89 -15.35
C ASN A 108 -20.79 0.61 -14.53
N LEU A 109 -20.16 0.72 -13.36
CA LEU A 109 -19.80 -0.42 -12.50
C LEU A 109 -20.91 -0.83 -11.53
N GLN A 110 -21.94 0.01 -11.32
CA GLN A 110 -23.03 -0.23 -10.35
C GLN A 110 -22.50 -0.51 -8.94
N LEU A 111 -21.54 0.30 -8.49
CA LEU A 111 -20.88 0.13 -7.20
C LEU A 111 -21.89 0.11 -6.04
N ALA A 112 -21.61 -0.71 -5.04
CA ALA A 112 -22.40 -0.77 -3.82
C ALA A 112 -22.29 0.54 -3.02
N GLU A 113 -23.23 0.75 -2.09
CA GLU A 113 -23.17 1.90 -1.20
C GLU A 113 -21.90 1.87 -0.35
N GLY A 114 -21.21 3.01 -0.24
CA GLY A 114 -19.95 3.10 0.51
C GLY A 114 -18.73 2.50 -0.20
N GLU A 115 -18.89 2.03 -1.44
CA GLU A 115 -17.81 1.48 -2.23
C GLU A 115 -17.02 2.58 -2.96
N ILE A 116 -15.70 2.56 -2.78
CA ILE A 116 -14.78 3.59 -3.25
C ILE A 116 -13.79 2.97 -4.23
N ILE A 117 -13.65 3.60 -5.40
CA ILE A 117 -12.60 3.27 -6.38
C ILE A 117 -11.24 3.71 -5.85
N LEU A 118 -10.31 2.76 -5.74
CA LEU A 118 -8.98 2.96 -5.18
C LEU A 118 -7.92 3.15 -6.27
N ASP A 119 -8.02 2.38 -7.35
CA ASP A 119 -7.16 2.51 -8.52
C ASP A 119 -7.80 1.89 -9.77
N VAL A 120 -7.35 2.32 -10.95
CA VAL A 120 -7.82 1.85 -12.25
C VAL A 120 -6.62 1.70 -13.19
N ASP A 121 -6.54 0.58 -13.90
CA ASP A 121 -5.47 0.27 -14.85
C ASP A 121 -6.01 -0.38 -16.13
N GLY A 122 -5.27 -0.30 -17.22
CA GLY A 122 -5.71 -0.78 -18.53
C GLY A 122 -6.66 0.18 -19.25
N THR A 123 -6.75 1.43 -18.82
CA THR A 123 -7.54 2.50 -19.47
C THR A 123 -6.97 2.92 -20.82
N VAL A 124 -5.66 2.73 -21.01
CA VAL A 124 -4.95 3.08 -22.23
C VAL A 124 -4.94 1.85 -23.16
N PRO A 125 -5.48 1.94 -24.39
CA PRO A 125 -5.60 0.78 -25.29
C PRO A 125 -4.27 0.09 -25.63
N ILE A 126 -3.15 0.83 -25.58
CA ILE A 126 -1.80 0.29 -25.84
C ILE A 126 -1.17 -0.42 -24.64
N GLN A 127 -1.78 -0.34 -23.44
CA GLN A 127 -1.31 -0.99 -22.22
C GLN A 127 -2.48 -1.60 -21.42
N PRO A 128 -3.28 -2.50 -22.01
CA PRO A 128 -4.41 -3.12 -21.31
C PRO A 128 -3.93 -4.01 -20.17
N VAL A 129 -4.86 -4.41 -19.30
CA VAL A 129 -4.73 -5.60 -18.46
C VAL A 129 -5.36 -6.75 -19.23
N LEU A 130 -4.70 -7.90 -19.31
CA LEU A 130 -5.27 -9.09 -19.96
C LEU A 130 -5.86 -10.01 -18.90
N GLN A 131 -7.13 -10.37 -19.04
CA GLN A 131 -7.75 -11.39 -18.22
C GLN A 131 -7.66 -12.74 -18.91
N HIS A 132 -7.10 -13.74 -18.24
CA HIS A 132 -7.03 -15.11 -18.71
C HIS A 132 -7.98 -16.01 -17.91
N ILE A 133 -8.76 -16.80 -18.63
CA ILE A 133 -9.62 -17.87 -18.10
C ILE A 133 -9.42 -19.09 -19.00
N GLY A 134 -8.88 -20.16 -18.42
CA GLY A 134 -8.41 -21.31 -19.21
C GLY A 134 -7.36 -20.88 -20.24
N ILE A 135 -7.68 -21.08 -21.53
CA ILE A 135 -6.80 -20.73 -22.66
C ILE A 135 -7.18 -19.40 -23.33
N SER A 136 -8.26 -18.76 -22.89
CA SER A 136 -8.77 -17.51 -23.47
C SER A 136 -8.18 -16.31 -22.75
N ALA A 137 -7.91 -15.24 -23.51
CA ALA A 137 -7.40 -13.97 -22.97
C ALA A 137 -8.21 -12.79 -23.54
N TRP A 138 -8.63 -11.89 -22.66
CA TRP A 138 -9.42 -10.71 -23.01
C TRP A 138 -8.70 -9.45 -22.55
N PRO A 139 -8.40 -8.49 -23.44
CA PRO A 139 -7.86 -7.20 -23.01
C PRO A 139 -8.97 -6.35 -22.39
N GLY A 140 -8.61 -5.60 -21.34
CA GLY A 140 -9.59 -4.82 -20.61
C GLY A 140 -8.98 -3.86 -19.60
N ARG A 141 -9.88 -3.29 -18.82
CA ARG A 141 -9.60 -2.39 -17.71
C ARG A 141 -9.88 -3.09 -16.39
N LEU A 142 -8.98 -2.91 -15.45
CA LEU A 142 -9.07 -3.41 -14.08
C LEU A 142 -9.35 -2.24 -13.14
N THR A 143 -10.35 -2.37 -12.28
CA THR A 143 -10.68 -1.38 -11.25
C THR A 143 -10.67 -2.07 -9.89
N LEU A 144 -9.88 -1.56 -8.94
CA LEU A 144 -9.91 -2.00 -7.55
C LEU A 144 -10.78 -1.06 -6.72
N THR A 145 -11.67 -1.63 -5.92
CA THR A 145 -12.40 -0.91 -4.88
C THR A 145 -12.01 -1.40 -3.49
N ASN A 146 -12.57 -0.78 -2.45
CA ASN A 146 -12.51 -1.30 -1.10
C ASN A 146 -13.32 -2.58 -0.86
N HIS A 147 -13.97 -3.17 -1.88
CA HIS A 147 -14.80 -4.37 -1.76
C HIS A 147 -14.45 -5.48 -2.77
N ALA A 148 -14.05 -5.13 -3.99
CA ALA A 148 -13.90 -6.09 -5.08
C ALA A 148 -12.92 -5.60 -6.16
N ILE A 149 -12.55 -6.54 -7.04
CA ILE A 149 -11.85 -6.26 -8.29
C ILE A 149 -12.90 -6.33 -9.41
N TYR A 150 -12.99 -5.30 -10.22
CA TYR A 150 -13.86 -5.23 -11.39
C TYR A 150 -13.01 -5.34 -12.65
N PHE A 151 -13.40 -6.20 -13.57
CA PHE A 151 -12.78 -6.31 -14.88
C PHE A 151 -13.78 -6.02 -15.98
N GLU A 152 -13.47 -5.04 -16.83
CA GLU A 152 -14.26 -4.65 -17.98
C GLU A 152 -13.49 -5.01 -19.26
N SER A 153 -13.96 -5.98 -20.04
CA SER A 153 -13.37 -6.31 -21.34
C SER A 153 -13.58 -5.18 -22.35
N LEU A 154 -12.61 -5.01 -23.26
CA LEU A 154 -12.76 -4.12 -24.41
C LEU A 154 -13.80 -4.70 -25.38
N GLY A 155 -14.93 -4.00 -25.53
CA GLY A 155 -16.00 -4.34 -26.47
C GLY A 155 -16.01 -3.47 -27.74
N VAL A 156 -17.02 -3.67 -28.60
CA VAL A 156 -17.18 -2.88 -29.83
C VAL A 156 -17.75 -1.50 -29.47
N GLY A 157 -16.89 -0.49 -29.40
CA GLY A 157 -17.26 0.92 -29.21
C GLY A 157 -17.27 1.43 -27.76
N LEU A 158 -17.32 0.53 -26.76
CA LEU A 158 -17.27 0.80 -25.31
C LEU A 158 -16.72 -0.43 -24.56
N TYR A 159 -16.61 -0.34 -23.23
CA TYR A 159 -16.35 -1.48 -22.36
C TYR A 159 -17.61 -2.34 -22.15
N ASP A 160 -17.44 -3.65 -22.05
CA ASP A 160 -18.53 -4.56 -21.66
C ASP A 160 -18.87 -4.44 -20.16
N LYS A 161 -19.97 -5.07 -19.75
CA LYS A 161 -20.35 -5.13 -18.32
C LYS A 161 -19.23 -5.76 -17.49
N ALA A 162 -18.89 -5.12 -16.38
CA ALA A 162 -17.84 -5.58 -15.50
C ALA A 162 -18.12 -6.96 -14.89
N VAL A 163 -17.10 -7.81 -14.87
CA VAL A 163 -17.04 -9.03 -14.06
C VAL A 163 -16.48 -8.66 -12.69
N ILE A 164 -17.15 -9.10 -11.61
CA ILE A 164 -16.85 -8.73 -10.24
C ILE A 164 -16.19 -9.90 -9.52
N TYR A 165 -15.03 -9.66 -8.92
CA TYR A 165 -14.29 -10.60 -8.08
C TYR A 165 -14.27 -10.08 -6.65
N ASP A 166 -15.13 -10.65 -5.82
CA ASP A 166 -15.34 -10.24 -4.42
C ASP A 166 -14.08 -10.43 -3.56
N LEU A 167 -13.72 -9.39 -2.79
CA LEU A 167 -12.67 -9.43 -1.76
C LEU A 167 -13.23 -9.35 -0.34
N ALA A 168 -14.51 -8.97 -0.19
CA ALA A 168 -15.12 -8.60 1.08
C ALA A 168 -15.80 -9.77 1.81
N SER A 169 -16.33 -10.75 1.08
CA SER A 169 -17.09 -11.88 1.63
C SER A 169 -16.15 -13.01 2.06
N ASP A 170 -16.58 -13.92 2.93
CA ASP A 170 -15.79 -15.12 3.26
C ASP A 170 -15.97 -16.20 2.18
N MET A 171 -15.27 -16.05 1.07
CA MET A 171 -15.39 -16.94 -0.10
C MET A 171 -14.13 -17.77 -0.37
N LYS A 172 -13.26 -17.90 0.65
CA LYS A 172 -11.94 -18.58 0.55
C LYS A 172 -11.09 -18.05 -0.61
N GLN A 173 -11.06 -16.74 -0.78
CA GLN A 173 -10.30 -16.07 -1.82
C GLN A 173 -8.81 -16.41 -1.70
N VAL A 174 -8.15 -16.64 -2.82
CA VAL A 174 -6.70 -16.80 -2.92
C VAL A 174 -6.21 -15.85 -3.98
N ILE A 175 -5.29 -14.97 -3.59
CA ILE A 175 -4.61 -14.04 -4.49
C ILE A 175 -3.12 -14.28 -4.36
N LYS A 176 -2.44 -14.54 -5.48
CA LYS A 176 -1.00 -14.81 -5.48
C LYS A 176 -0.39 -14.47 -6.84
N PRO A 177 0.94 -14.23 -6.90
CA PRO A 177 1.63 -14.14 -8.18
C PRO A 177 1.53 -15.46 -8.94
N GLU A 178 1.43 -15.40 -10.26
CA GLU A 178 1.44 -16.58 -11.10
C GLU A 178 2.12 -16.30 -12.45
N LEU A 179 2.65 -17.36 -13.06
CA LEU A 179 3.21 -17.33 -14.39
C LEU A 179 2.09 -17.41 -15.44
N THR A 180 2.17 -16.53 -16.44
CA THR A 180 1.22 -16.43 -17.57
C THR A 180 1.98 -16.26 -18.88
N GLY A 181 1.26 -16.32 -20.00
CA GLY A 181 1.79 -16.22 -21.35
C GLY A 181 0.77 -16.64 -22.40
N PRO A 182 1.09 -16.44 -23.69
CA PRO A 182 0.20 -16.79 -24.79
C PRO A 182 -0.31 -18.24 -24.67
N LEU A 183 -1.60 -18.45 -24.96
CA LEU A 183 -2.24 -19.77 -24.93
C LEU A 183 -2.15 -20.47 -23.56
N GLY A 184 -2.04 -19.73 -22.45
CA GLY A 184 -1.93 -20.27 -21.10
C GLY A 184 -0.54 -20.81 -20.73
N ALA A 185 0.49 -20.46 -21.52
CA ALA A 185 1.86 -20.87 -21.23
C ALA A 185 2.38 -20.21 -19.94
N ARG A 186 3.03 -20.97 -19.06
CA ARG A 186 3.58 -20.47 -17.79
C ARG A 186 5.00 -19.92 -17.97
N LEU A 187 5.15 -18.85 -18.74
CA LEU A 187 6.47 -18.34 -19.18
C LEU A 187 6.88 -17.05 -18.47
N PHE A 188 5.94 -16.15 -18.19
CA PHE A 188 6.23 -14.81 -17.70
C PHE A 188 5.59 -14.58 -16.33
N ASP A 189 6.39 -14.12 -15.37
CA ASP A 189 5.93 -13.73 -14.04
C ASP A 189 5.22 -12.37 -14.06
N LYS A 190 4.07 -12.34 -14.72
CA LYS A 190 3.34 -11.11 -15.10
C LYS A 190 1.89 -11.13 -14.68
N ALA A 191 1.41 -12.19 -14.03
CA ALA A 191 0.03 -12.29 -13.61
C ALA A 191 -0.17 -12.25 -12.10
N VAL A 192 -1.34 -11.75 -11.72
CA VAL A 192 -1.99 -11.98 -10.44
C VAL A 192 -3.11 -12.98 -10.64
N MET A 193 -3.06 -14.11 -9.95
CA MET A 193 -4.15 -15.08 -9.92
C MET A 193 -5.17 -14.70 -8.86
N TYR A 194 -6.46 -14.80 -9.19
CA TYR A 194 -7.57 -14.79 -8.25
C TYR A 194 -8.36 -16.11 -8.36
N LYS A 195 -8.67 -16.70 -7.21
CA LYS A 195 -9.57 -17.85 -7.10
C LYS A 195 -10.43 -17.71 -5.84
N SER A 196 -11.70 -18.08 -5.92
CA SER A 196 -12.60 -18.20 -4.78
C SER A 196 -13.55 -19.37 -4.99
N THR A 197 -14.44 -19.59 -4.04
CA THR A 197 -15.55 -20.57 -4.17
C THR A 197 -16.64 -20.13 -5.15
N SER A 198 -16.76 -18.83 -5.46
CA SER A 198 -17.76 -18.31 -6.41
C SER A 198 -17.34 -18.40 -7.87
N VAL A 199 -16.05 -18.62 -8.15
CA VAL A 199 -15.53 -18.73 -9.52
C VAL A 199 -15.17 -20.19 -9.80
N ALA A 200 -15.61 -20.76 -10.93
CA ALA A 200 -15.36 -22.16 -11.27
C ALA A 200 -13.86 -22.44 -11.57
N GLU A 201 -13.22 -21.59 -12.35
CA GLU A 201 -11.80 -21.68 -12.71
C GLU A 201 -11.01 -20.50 -12.11
N PRO A 202 -9.70 -20.65 -11.83
CA PRO A 202 -8.87 -19.51 -11.48
C PRO A 202 -8.85 -18.49 -12.63
N VAL A 203 -8.84 -17.21 -12.27
CA VAL A 203 -8.70 -16.11 -13.22
C VAL A 203 -7.33 -15.48 -13.03
N TYR A 204 -6.69 -15.09 -14.13
CA TYR A 204 -5.38 -14.45 -14.09
C TYR A 204 -5.46 -13.07 -14.72
N PHE A 205 -4.98 -12.06 -14.00
CA PHE A 205 -4.81 -10.70 -14.52
C PHE A 205 -3.35 -10.52 -14.88
N GLU A 206 -3.06 -10.61 -16.18
CA GLU A 206 -1.74 -10.35 -16.73
C GLU A 206 -1.54 -8.85 -16.95
N PHE A 207 -0.38 -8.36 -16.53
CA PHE A 207 0.06 -6.99 -16.69
C PHE A 207 1.24 -6.97 -17.67
N PRO A 208 0.98 -6.76 -18.98
CA PRO A 208 2.04 -6.67 -19.97
C PRO A 208 2.97 -5.50 -19.63
N GLU A 209 4.25 -5.81 -19.41
CA GLU A 209 5.32 -4.85 -19.18
C GLU A 209 6.58 -5.35 -19.88
N PHE A 210 7.29 -4.46 -20.59
CA PHE A 210 8.50 -4.83 -21.33
C PHE A 210 9.64 -5.33 -20.44
N LYS A 211 9.79 -4.78 -19.23
CA LYS A 211 10.82 -5.15 -18.24
C LYS A 211 10.24 -5.14 -16.83
N GLY A 212 10.82 -5.92 -15.93
CA GLY A 212 10.42 -6.00 -14.52
C GLY A 212 9.06 -6.66 -14.29
N ASN A 213 8.47 -6.48 -13.12
CA ASN A 213 7.15 -7.00 -12.74
C ASN A 213 6.44 -6.02 -11.78
N SER A 214 6.78 -4.74 -11.86
CA SER A 214 6.44 -3.75 -10.85
C SER A 214 4.97 -3.33 -10.90
N ARG A 215 4.34 -3.28 -12.08
CA ARG A 215 2.89 -3.07 -12.21
C ARG A 215 2.12 -4.25 -11.64
N ARG A 216 2.53 -5.49 -11.97
CA ARG A 216 1.93 -6.72 -11.42
C ARG A 216 2.05 -6.73 -9.90
N ASP A 217 3.26 -6.56 -9.38
CA ASP A 217 3.53 -6.61 -7.94
C ASP A 217 2.75 -5.55 -7.17
N TYR A 218 2.62 -4.35 -7.73
CA TYR A 218 1.79 -3.32 -7.12
C TYR A 218 0.32 -3.76 -7.02
N TRP A 219 -0.25 -4.26 -8.12
CA TRP A 219 -1.64 -4.70 -8.15
C TRP A 219 -1.90 -5.88 -7.21
N LEU A 220 -0.98 -6.85 -7.17
CA LEU A 220 -1.00 -7.94 -6.19
C LEU A 220 -1.11 -7.39 -4.78
N ASP A 221 -0.25 -6.42 -4.46
CA ASP A 221 -0.09 -5.89 -3.13
C ASP A 221 -1.31 -5.11 -2.65
N VAL A 222 -1.87 -4.23 -3.48
CA VAL A 222 -3.08 -3.47 -3.11
C VAL A 222 -4.33 -4.35 -3.04
N CYS A 223 -4.43 -5.41 -3.86
CA CYS A 223 -5.52 -6.38 -3.75
C CYS A 223 -5.41 -7.17 -2.44
N LEU A 224 -4.21 -7.60 -2.06
CA LEU A 224 -3.95 -8.28 -0.80
C LEU A 224 -4.24 -7.39 0.40
N GLU A 225 -3.90 -6.10 0.36
CA GLU A 225 -4.23 -5.16 1.44
C GLU A 225 -5.74 -5.14 1.75
N ILE A 226 -6.58 -5.02 0.72
CA ILE A 226 -8.04 -5.03 0.89
C ILE A 226 -8.54 -6.39 1.37
N LEU A 227 -8.05 -7.49 0.79
CA LEU A 227 -8.43 -8.84 1.22
C LEU A 227 -8.06 -9.10 2.69
N HIS A 228 -6.87 -8.70 3.12
CA HIS A 228 -6.41 -8.88 4.50
C HIS A 228 -7.17 -7.97 5.48
N ALA A 229 -7.53 -6.75 5.09
CA ALA A 229 -8.38 -5.87 5.90
C ALA A 229 -9.77 -6.50 6.16
N HIS A 230 -10.41 -7.06 5.13
CA HIS A 230 -11.70 -7.76 5.28
C HIS A 230 -11.60 -9.03 6.11
N ARG A 231 -10.55 -9.83 5.94
CA ARG A 231 -10.29 -10.99 6.80
C ARG A 231 -10.09 -10.59 8.26
N PHE A 232 -9.36 -9.50 8.50
CA PHE A 232 -9.16 -8.96 9.85
C PHE A 232 -10.49 -8.53 10.47
N ILE A 233 -11.36 -7.86 9.70
CA ILE A 233 -12.72 -7.52 10.12
C ILE A 233 -13.52 -8.75 10.54
N GLN A 234 -13.59 -9.76 9.67
CA GLN A 234 -14.37 -10.97 9.88
C GLN A 234 -13.85 -11.77 11.09
N LYS A 235 -12.53 -11.93 11.21
CA LYS A 235 -11.89 -12.66 12.31
C LYS A 235 -12.23 -12.07 13.69
N ASN A 236 -12.41 -10.75 13.77
CA ASN A 236 -12.64 -10.06 15.04
C ASN A 236 -14.11 -9.73 15.31
N ASN A 237 -15.03 -10.01 14.38
CA ASN A 237 -16.47 -9.70 14.50
C ASN A 237 -16.74 -8.23 14.89
N PHE A 238 -16.05 -7.31 14.23
CA PHE A 238 -16.18 -5.88 14.50
C PHE A 238 -17.58 -5.33 14.21
N ASN A 239 -17.98 -4.28 14.93
CA ASN A 239 -19.18 -3.53 14.59
C ASN A 239 -18.92 -2.57 13.41
N GLU A 240 -19.98 -1.95 12.90
CA GLU A 240 -19.91 -1.09 11.71
C GLU A 240 -18.83 0.00 11.81
N THR A 241 -18.79 0.79 12.89
CA THR A 241 -17.78 1.86 13.04
C THR A 241 -16.36 1.33 13.03
N GLN A 242 -16.10 0.20 13.69
CA GLN A 242 -14.79 -0.45 13.70
C GLN A 242 -14.43 -0.99 12.31
N GLN A 243 -15.38 -1.59 11.59
CA GLN A 243 -15.17 -2.04 10.22
C GLN A 243 -14.80 -0.88 9.29
N LEU A 244 -15.55 0.23 9.38
CA LEU A 244 -15.30 1.43 8.60
C LEU A 244 -13.93 2.05 8.91
N GLU A 245 -13.51 2.08 10.17
CA GLU A 245 -12.16 2.54 10.56
C GLU A 245 -11.05 1.66 9.97
N VAL A 246 -11.23 0.33 9.98
CA VAL A 246 -10.28 -0.61 9.36
C VAL A 246 -10.18 -0.39 7.85
N LEU A 247 -11.31 -0.30 7.16
CA LEU A 247 -11.34 -0.07 5.72
C LEU A 247 -10.75 1.29 5.36
N ALA A 248 -11.08 2.34 6.12
CA ALA A 248 -10.53 3.67 5.90
C ALA A 248 -9.00 3.68 6.02
N ARG A 249 -8.45 2.93 6.99
CA ARG A 249 -7.01 2.78 7.17
C ARG A 249 -6.34 2.10 5.97
N ALA A 250 -6.94 1.03 5.45
CA ALA A 250 -6.45 0.35 4.25
C ALA A 250 -6.48 1.27 3.02
N ILE A 251 -7.57 2.02 2.84
CA ILE A 251 -7.73 2.99 1.73
C ILE A 251 -6.65 4.08 1.80
N LEU A 252 -6.47 4.71 2.96
CA LEU A 252 -5.43 5.71 3.16
C LEU A 252 -4.03 5.11 2.96
N GLY A 253 -3.81 3.85 3.34
CA GLY A 253 -2.58 3.11 3.06
C GLY A 253 -2.28 3.00 1.56
N ILE A 254 -3.28 2.63 0.76
CA ILE A 254 -3.16 2.55 -0.70
C ILE A 254 -2.88 3.92 -1.32
N PHE A 255 -3.54 4.99 -0.88
CA PHE A 255 -3.26 6.35 -1.38
C PHE A 255 -1.81 6.78 -1.10
N ARG A 256 -1.30 6.52 0.11
CA ARG A 256 0.10 6.81 0.47
C ARG A 256 1.08 5.97 -0.34
N CYS A 257 0.78 4.68 -0.53
CA CYS A 257 1.57 3.78 -1.36
C CYS A 257 1.67 4.29 -2.81
N ARG A 258 0.54 4.69 -3.42
CA ARG A 258 0.50 5.32 -4.75
C ARG A 258 1.32 6.61 -4.78
N ALA A 259 1.22 7.43 -3.75
CA ALA A 259 1.91 8.72 -3.69
C ALA A 259 3.42 8.57 -3.64
N VAL A 260 3.93 7.61 -2.87
CA VAL A 260 5.36 7.29 -2.83
C VAL A 260 5.84 6.78 -4.19
N ARG A 261 5.07 5.88 -4.84
CA ARG A 261 5.42 5.36 -6.18
C ARG A 261 5.49 6.48 -7.22
N GLU A 262 4.54 7.41 -7.22
CA GLU A 262 4.52 8.54 -8.15
C GLU A 262 5.60 9.59 -7.81
N ALA A 263 5.79 9.92 -6.54
CA ALA A 263 6.72 10.96 -6.10
C ALA A 263 8.18 10.56 -6.30
N LEU A 264 8.54 9.30 -6.03
CA LEU A 264 9.95 8.91 -6.00
C LEU A 264 10.43 8.32 -7.32
N CYS A 265 9.54 7.91 -8.23
CA CYS A 265 9.86 7.21 -9.50
C CYS A 265 10.75 5.94 -9.38
N CYS A 266 11.32 5.69 -8.20
CA CYS A 266 12.18 4.56 -7.87
C CYS A 266 11.31 3.44 -7.30
N PHE A 267 11.33 2.29 -7.95
CA PHE A 267 10.79 1.03 -7.43
C PHE A 267 11.68 0.51 -6.29
N SER A 268 11.77 1.27 -5.20
CA SER A 268 12.28 0.72 -3.96
C SER A 268 11.32 -0.38 -3.52
N SER A 269 11.83 -1.57 -3.21
CA SER A 269 11.03 -2.69 -2.69
C SER A 269 10.25 -2.32 -1.41
N HIS A 270 10.58 -1.18 -0.78
CA HIS A 270 9.99 -0.67 0.44
C HIS A 270 8.60 -0.04 0.29
N TYR A 271 8.10 0.30 -0.92
CA TYR A 271 6.71 0.80 -1.03
C TYR A 271 5.69 -0.25 -0.56
N LYS A 272 6.02 -1.53 -0.73
CA LYS A 272 5.16 -2.68 -0.39
C LYS A 272 4.87 -2.76 1.11
N THR A 273 5.70 -2.13 1.93
CA THR A 273 5.58 -2.13 3.40
C THR A 273 4.76 -0.93 3.91
N LEU A 274 4.15 -0.16 3.00
CA LEU A 274 3.22 0.94 3.34
C LEU A 274 1.76 0.50 3.51
N LEU A 275 1.48 -0.75 3.15
CA LEU A 275 0.17 -1.40 3.25
C LEU A 275 0.10 -2.16 4.57
N ALA A 276 -0.70 -1.68 5.53
CA ALA A 276 -0.60 -2.06 6.93
C ALA A 276 -1.01 -3.51 7.19
N PHE A 277 -2.09 -3.96 6.56
CA PHE A 277 -2.60 -5.33 6.75
C PHE A 277 -1.74 -6.35 6.02
N LYS A 278 -1.31 -6.02 4.80
CA LYS A 278 -0.33 -6.83 4.06
C LYS A 278 1.00 -6.91 4.79
N LEU A 279 1.48 -5.80 5.36
CA LEU A 279 2.72 -5.77 6.14
C LEU A 279 2.60 -6.73 7.34
N ALA A 280 1.52 -6.61 8.13
CA ALA A 280 1.32 -7.46 9.29
C ALA A 280 1.28 -8.96 8.93
N GLU A 281 0.64 -9.32 7.82
CA GLU A 281 0.61 -10.72 7.35
C GLU A 281 1.97 -11.23 6.86
N SER A 282 2.86 -10.32 6.43
CA SER A 282 4.20 -10.66 5.94
C SER A 282 5.28 -10.72 7.03
N LEU A 283 5.05 -10.08 8.18
CA LEU A 283 6.05 -9.98 9.24
C LEU A 283 5.94 -11.13 10.26
N PRO A 284 7.07 -11.62 10.80
CA PRO A 284 7.05 -12.50 11.95
C PRO A 284 6.45 -11.76 13.15
N ARG A 285 5.52 -12.40 13.86
CA ARG A 285 4.73 -11.80 14.94
C ARG A 285 3.86 -10.61 14.50
N GLY A 286 3.52 -10.51 13.22
CA GLY A 286 2.60 -9.48 12.77
C GLY A 286 1.16 -9.70 13.25
N ASP A 287 0.83 -10.91 13.73
CA ASP A 287 -0.37 -11.19 14.53
C ASP A 287 -0.46 -10.27 15.77
N MET A 288 0.64 -9.98 16.45
CA MET A 288 0.66 -9.05 17.58
C MET A 288 0.33 -7.61 17.17
N ILE A 289 0.71 -7.19 15.96
CA ILE A 289 0.32 -5.88 15.41
C ILE A 289 -1.20 -5.84 15.26
N LEU A 290 -1.78 -6.89 14.67
CA LEU A 290 -3.23 -7.01 14.46
C LEU A 290 -4.01 -7.14 15.78
N GLU A 291 -3.49 -7.88 16.77
CA GLU A 291 -4.07 -8.00 18.11
C GLU A 291 -4.05 -6.66 18.86
N THR A 292 -2.93 -5.93 18.77
CA THR A 292 -2.80 -4.58 19.34
C THR A 292 -3.80 -3.65 18.66
N LEU A 293 -3.94 -3.72 17.33
CA LEU A 293 -4.91 -2.94 16.58
C LEU A 293 -6.35 -3.25 17.00
N SER A 294 -6.69 -4.54 17.10
CA SER A 294 -8.02 -5.00 17.54
C SER A 294 -8.36 -4.47 18.95
N SER A 295 -7.40 -4.55 19.87
CA SER A 295 -7.55 -4.03 21.24
C SER A 295 -7.79 -2.52 21.25
N ARG A 296 -7.17 -1.76 20.35
CA ARG A 296 -7.42 -0.32 20.19
C ARG A 296 -8.80 -0.04 19.57
N LEU A 297 -9.20 -0.79 18.56
CA LEU A 297 -10.52 -0.65 17.94
C LEU A 297 -11.65 -0.93 18.94
N ALA A 298 -11.44 -1.83 19.91
CA ALA A 298 -12.40 -2.06 20.99
C ALA A 298 -12.67 -0.79 21.84
N LEU A 299 -11.72 0.15 21.93
CA LEU A 299 -11.86 1.39 22.69
C LEU A 299 -12.71 2.46 21.99
N LEU A 300 -13.03 2.29 20.70
CA LEU A 300 -13.97 3.18 19.98
C LEU A 300 -15.40 3.09 20.58
N ASN A 301 -15.75 1.94 21.16
CA ASN A 301 -17.08 1.62 21.67
C ASN A 301 -17.27 1.91 23.16
N ALA A 302 -16.26 2.43 23.86
CA ALA A 302 -16.37 2.66 25.30
C ALA A 302 -17.45 3.71 25.61
N THR A 303 -18.62 3.26 26.10
CA THR A 303 -19.63 4.15 26.68
C THR A 303 -19.09 4.78 27.95
N PRO A 304 -19.30 6.09 28.18
CA PRO A 304 -18.89 6.73 29.43
C PRO A 304 -19.67 6.10 30.58
N VAL A 305 -18.98 5.36 31.46
CA VAL A 305 -19.59 4.92 32.72
C VAL A 305 -19.69 6.15 33.62
N SER A 306 -20.90 6.74 33.68
CA SER A 306 -21.23 7.75 34.67
C SER A 306 -21.16 7.10 36.05
N GLY A 307 -20.03 7.25 36.76
CA GLY A 307 -19.93 6.81 38.15
C GLY A 307 -18.55 6.42 38.69
N SER A 308 -17.46 6.36 37.91
CA SER A 308 -16.15 6.00 38.50
C SER A 308 -15.44 7.23 39.09
N PRO A 309 -14.93 7.18 40.34
CA PRO A 309 -14.21 8.29 40.94
C PRO A 309 -12.92 8.58 40.15
N ARG A 310 -12.64 9.88 39.98
CA ARG A 310 -11.43 10.47 39.35
C ARG A 310 -10.18 9.60 39.59
N GLY A 311 -9.72 8.90 38.55
CA GLY A 311 -8.47 8.12 38.63
C GLY A 311 -8.11 7.32 37.38
N LYS A 312 -9.07 6.92 36.54
CA LYS A 312 -8.81 6.30 35.23
C LYS A 312 -9.80 6.85 34.22
N GLN A 313 -9.46 7.95 33.56
CA GLN A 313 -10.22 8.44 32.43
C GLN A 313 -10.20 7.34 31.36
N GLN A 314 -11.33 6.68 31.17
CA GLN A 314 -11.47 5.59 30.20
C GLN A 314 -11.14 6.18 28.82
N LEU A 315 -10.02 5.77 28.24
CA LEU A 315 -9.49 6.36 27.01
C LEU A 315 -10.40 5.96 25.84
N ARG A 316 -11.43 6.75 25.58
CA ARG A 316 -12.30 6.59 24.41
C ARG A 316 -11.55 7.12 23.19
N LEU A 317 -11.31 6.25 22.22
CA LEU A 317 -10.66 6.63 20.97
C LEU A 317 -11.70 7.13 19.96
N SER A 318 -11.24 7.94 19.00
CA SER A 318 -12.02 8.41 17.85
C SER A 318 -11.63 7.60 16.60
N PRO A 319 -12.55 7.30 15.67
CA PRO A 319 -12.23 6.60 14.43
C PRO A 319 -11.56 7.56 13.44
N VAL A 320 -10.29 7.87 13.69
CA VAL A 320 -9.61 8.99 13.02
C VAL A 320 -9.33 8.71 11.55
N ALA A 321 -9.08 7.46 11.14
CA ALA A 321 -8.92 7.15 9.72
C ALA A 321 -10.24 7.36 8.95
N LEU A 322 -11.37 6.91 9.53
CA LEU A 322 -12.70 7.14 8.97
C LEU A 322 -13.01 8.63 8.86
N LEU A 323 -12.83 9.39 9.95
CA LEU A 323 -13.06 10.84 9.97
C LEU A 323 -12.21 11.57 8.93
N THR A 324 -10.94 11.20 8.82
CA THR A 324 -10.02 11.77 7.82
C THR A 324 -10.52 11.50 6.42
N LEU A 325 -10.96 10.27 6.13
CA LEU A 325 -11.44 9.89 4.81
C LEU A 325 -12.74 10.64 4.45
N CYS A 326 -13.64 10.86 5.43
CA CYS A 326 -14.81 11.73 5.27
C CYS A 326 -14.44 13.19 5.02
N GLN A 327 -13.44 13.73 5.72
CA GLN A 327 -12.95 15.11 5.50
C GLN A 327 -12.32 15.29 4.10
N LEU A 328 -11.73 14.24 3.54
CA LEU A 328 -11.25 14.22 2.15
C LEU A 328 -12.40 14.12 1.12
N GLY A 329 -13.64 13.94 1.58
CA GLY A 329 -14.85 13.92 0.77
C GLY A 329 -15.24 12.55 0.23
N PHE A 330 -14.81 11.47 0.89
CA PHE A 330 -15.26 10.11 0.60
C PHE A 330 -16.30 9.67 1.62
N THR A 331 -17.33 8.97 1.15
CA THR A 331 -18.46 8.54 1.99
C THR A 331 -18.53 7.01 2.00
N LEU A 332 -18.28 6.37 3.15
CA LEU A 332 -18.43 4.92 3.32
C LEU A 332 -19.80 4.50 3.88
N GLN A 333 -20.62 5.45 4.32
CA GLN A 333 -21.98 5.22 4.84
C GLN A 333 -22.88 6.43 4.53
N LYS A 334 -24.16 6.26 4.20
CA LYS A 334 -25.12 7.37 4.18
C LYS A 334 -25.33 7.92 5.59
N GLU A 335 -24.91 9.16 5.80
CA GLU A 335 -25.45 10.07 6.83
C GLU A 335 -25.45 9.51 8.26
N ALA A 336 -24.26 9.24 8.80
CA ALA A 336 -24.05 9.43 10.23
C ALA A 336 -23.64 10.88 10.46
N ASN A 337 -24.36 11.61 11.32
CA ASN A 337 -23.90 12.86 11.91
C ASN A 337 -22.67 12.56 12.79
N LEU A 338 -21.52 12.31 12.16
CA LEU A 338 -20.22 12.37 12.81
C LEU A 338 -20.02 13.84 13.13
N ASP A 339 -20.25 14.21 14.39
CA ASP A 339 -20.09 15.57 14.87
C ASP A 339 -18.64 16.02 14.61
N VAL A 340 -18.45 16.75 13.50
CA VAL A 340 -17.13 17.10 12.92
C VAL A 340 -16.34 18.05 13.84
N GLU A 341 -16.98 18.56 14.90
CA GLU A 341 -16.38 19.52 15.85
C GLU A 341 -15.37 18.91 16.83
N VAL A 342 -15.23 17.58 16.90
CA VAL A 342 -14.16 16.98 17.71
C VAL A 342 -12.87 17.01 16.91
N LEU A 343 -12.00 17.98 17.24
CA LEU A 343 -10.59 17.99 16.84
C LEU A 343 -9.98 16.62 17.16
N ALA A 344 -9.93 15.75 16.16
CA ALA A 344 -9.54 14.36 16.31
C ALA A 344 -8.03 14.31 16.54
N PHE A 345 -7.59 14.51 17.78
CA PHE A 345 -6.27 14.13 18.22
C PHE A 345 -6.21 12.60 18.20
N GLY A 346 -5.93 12.03 17.03
CA GLY A 346 -5.59 10.63 16.91
C GLY A 346 -4.33 10.34 17.70
N ASP A 347 -4.41 9.35 18.58
CA ASP A 347 -3.29 8.65 19.24
C ASP A 347 -2.02 9.48 19.53
N LEU A 348 -2.17 10.76 19.92
CA LEU A 348 -1.04 11.66 20.11
C LEU A 348 -0.55 11.49 21.54
N TRP A 349 0.35 10.53 21.73
CA TRP A 349 0.99 10.28 23.01
C TRP A 349 2.07 11.35 23.24
N ALA A 350 1.76 12.34 24.06
CA ALA A 350 2.76 13.31 24.51
C ALA A 350 3.74 12.64 25.48
N GLY A 351 4.85 12.11 24.96
CA GLY A 351 5.97 11.58 25.74
C GLY A 351 6.07 10.05 25.83
N GLU A 352 5.06 9.29 25.38
CA GLU A 352 5.07 7.82 25.36
C GLU A 352 5.01 7.30 23.91
N THR A 353 5.60 6.13 23.63
CA THR A 353 5.57 5.50 22.30
C THR A 353 4.25 4.77 22.09
N ASN A 354 3.63 4.91 20.91
CA ASN A 354 2.35 4.27 20.62
C ASN A 354 2.49 2.73 20.70
N PRO A 355 1.58 2.00 21.38
CA PRO A 355 1.63 0.55 21.46
C PRO A 355 1.72 -0.17 20.10
N LEU A 356 1.09 0.38 19.05
CA LEU A 356 1.22 -0.16 17.68
C LEU A 356 2.63 -0.01 17.14
N GLU A 357 3.27 1.14 17.37
CA GLU A 357 4.65 1.38 16.97
C GLU A 357 5.61 0.42 17.70
N ILE A 358 5.38 0.16 18.99
CA ILE A 358 6.14 -0.82 19.76
C ILE A 358 5.98 -2.23 19.16
N ALA A 359 4.75 -2.65 18.85
CA ALA A 359 4.49 -3.96 18.25
C ALA A 359 5.20 -4.12 16.90
N VAL A 360 5.19 -3.08 16.06
CA VAL A 360 5.92 -3.07 14.78
C VAL A 360 7.43 -3.15 14.99
N LYS A 361 8.00 -2.31 15.87
CA LYS A 361 9.45 -2.31 16.16
C LYS A 361 9.91 -3.69 16.66
N GLN A 362 9.10 -4.35 17.50
CA GLN A 362 9.38 -5.70 17.98
C GLN A 362 9.35 -6.74 16.85
N SER A 363 8.31 -6.69 16.01
CA SER A 363 8.14 -7.59 14.87
C SER A 363 9.30 -7.47 13.87
N VAL A 364 9.71 -6.24 13.53
CA VAL A 364 10.86 -5.98 12.64
C VAL A 364 12.18 -6.48 13.24
N SER A 365 12.39 -6.30 14.55
CA SER A 365 13.59 -6.82 15.22
C SER A 365 13.69 -8.35 15.13
N ASP A 366 12.54 -9.03 15.22
CA ASP A 366 12.50 -10.49 15.15
C ASP A 366 12.71 -11.00 13.72
N THR A 367 12.31 -10.26 12.69
CA THR A 367 12.72 -10.52 11.29
C THR A 367 14.23 -10.53 11.13
N GLY A 368 14.92 -9.49 11.63
CA GLY A 368 16.38 -9.41 11.53
C GLY A 368 17.10 -10.57 12.23
N LYS A 369 16.56 -11.08 13.33
CA LYS A 369 17.08 -12.29 13.99
C LYS A 369 16.84 -13.56 13.18
N ALA A 370 15.65 -13.70 12.59
CA ALA A 370 15.31 -14.86 11.77
C ALA A 370 16.19 -14.94 10.52
N GLU A 371 16.40 -13.82 9.83
CA GLU A 371 17.29 -13.72 8.67
C GLU A 371 18.74 -14.02 9.03
N ALA A 372 19.24 -13.49 10.16
CA ALA A 372 20.59 -13.78 10.65
C ALA A 372 20.78 -15.27 11.02
N ALA A 373 19.76 -15.90 11.59
CA ALA A 373 19.78 -17.34 11.91
C ALA A 373 19.80 -18.20 10.63
N GLN A 374 19.02 -17.83 9.61
CA GLN A 374 19.00 -18.52 8.32
C GLN A 374 20.33 -18.36 7.56
N GLY A 375 20.91 -17.16 7.54
CA GLY A 375 22.22 -16.88 6.93
C GLY A 375 23.36 -17.71 7.54
N ASN A 376 23.34 -17.93 8.85
CA ASN A 376 24.34 -18.75 9.54
C ASN A 376 24.16 -20.26 9.33
N SER A 377 22.96 -20.73 8.97
CA SER A 377 22.68 -22.15 8.72
C SER A 377 23.06 -22.62 7.30
N GLY A 378 23.23 -21.69 6.35
CA GLY A 378 23.68 -21.98 4.98
C GLY A 378 25.21 -22.02 4.78
N GLN A 379 25.99 -21.81 5.85
CA GLN A 379 27.47 -21.83 5.82
C GLN A 379 28.07 -23.11 6.44
N LYS A 380 27.29 -24.18 6.61
CA LYS A 380 27.76 -25.46 7.15
C LYS A 380 27.88 -26.56 6.11
#